data_AF-A0A9E2L2A1-F1
#
_entry.id   AF-A0A9E2L2A1-F1
#
_cell.length_a   1.000
_cell.length_b   1.000
_cell.length_c   1.000
_cell.angle_alpha   90.00
_cell.angle_beta   90.00
_cell.angle_gamma   90.00
#
_symmetry.space_group_name_H-M   'P 1'
#
loop_
_entity.id
_entity.type
_entity.pdbx_description
1 polymer ?
#
loop_
_entity_poly.entity_id
_entity_poly.type
_entity_poly.pdbx_seq_one_letter_code
_entity_poly.pdbx_strand_id
1 'polypeptide(L)'
;MKGCFDFTVDELGPCKVLSPIHLSKEKEDFRANYVSDTEFVRYNIDVDEETELNEAGGCSKNIIQKAGPREYIYFNPKHVNAGICTCGGLCPGINDVVRAIVRCLYNRYGVRRIRGVRFGFKGFFPEYGFDTIDLNPDLVDDIHKTGGSFLGTSRGGGDRVTDIVDAIEALNMNMLFIVGGDGTQRGALEVAEEVEKRGLKVSIVG
;
A
#
# COMPACT_ATOMS: atom_id res chain seq x y z
N MET A 1 6.83 -4.00 25.28
CA MET A 1 5.48 -3.46 25.07
C MET A 1 4.48 -4.46 25.63
N LYS A 2 3.71 -4.11 26.66
CA LYS A 2 2.63 -4.96 27.17
C LYS A 2 1.31 -4.38 26.66
N GLY A 3 0.61 -5.12 25.81
CA GLY A 3 -0.63 -4.66 25.19
C GLY A 3 -1.27 -5.77 24.35
N CYS A 4 -2.59 -5.81 24.35
CA CYS A 4 -3.37 -6.64 23.45
C CYS A 4 -3.44 -5.91 22.10
N PHE A 5 -2.69 -6.38 21.10
CA PHE A 5 -2.68 -5.79 19.76
C PHE A 5 -3.69 -6.48 18.86
N ASP A 6 -4.28 -5.70 17.96
CA ASP A 6 -5.05 -6.23 16.84
C ASP A 6 -4.20 -6.12 15.57
N PHE A 7 -3.99 -7.26 14.92
CA PHE A 7 -3.17 -7.37 13.71
C PHE A 7 -4.02 -7.71 12.48
N THR A 8 -5.35 -7.63 12.58
CA THR A 8 -6.22 -7.77 11.40
C THR A 8 -5.95 -6.64 10.41
N VAL A 9 -5.98 -6.99 9.12
CA VAL A 9 -5.83 -6.04 8.02
C VAL A 9 -7.19 -5.88 7.36
N ASP A 10 -7.60 -4.64 7.12
CA ASP A 10 -8.89 -4.36 6.50
C ASP A 10 -8.93 -4.76 5.03
N GLU A 11 -10.11 -5.19 4.58
CA GLU A 11 -10.34 -5.63 3.20
C GLU A 11 -11.50 -4.85 2.57
N LEU A 12 -11.36 -4.49 1.29
CA LEU A 12 -12.40 -3.77 0.54
C LEU A 12 -13.64 -4.62 0.20
N GLY A 13 -13.51 -5.94 0.38
CA GLY A 13 -14.51 -6.96 0.08
C GLY A 13 -13.88 -8.21 -0.57
N PRO A 14 -14.71 -9.14 -1.06
CA PRO A 14 -14.24 -10.44 -1.55
C PRO A 14 -13.37 -10.31 -2.80
N CYS A 15 -12.19 -10.94 -2.78
CA CYS A 15 -11.29 -11.05 -3.92
C CYS A 15 -11.82 -12.11 -4.91
N LYS A 16 -12.26 -11.68 -6.09
CA LYS A 16 -12.89 -12.56 -7.11
C LYS A 16 -12.17 -12.57 -8.45
N VAL A 17 -11.20 -11.66 -8.66
CA VAL A 17 -10.48 -11.54 -9.92
C VAL A 17 -9.26 -12.45 -9.86
N LEU A 18 -9.08 -13.32 -10.86
CA LEU A 18 -7.87 -14.13 -10.95
C LEU A 18 -6.65 -13.22 -11.20
N SER A 19 -5.61 -13.42 -10.40
CA SER A 19 -4.37 -12.67 -10.47
C SER A 19 -3.66 -12.92 -11.82
N PRO A 20 -3.10 -11.89 -12.47
CA PRO A 20 -2.42 -12.03 -13.76
C PRO A 20 -1.01 -12.62 -13.64
N ILE A 21 -0.46 -12.68 -12.43
CA ILE A 21 0.81 -13.37 -12.16
C ILE A 21 0.56 -14.88 -12.13
N HIS A 22 1.47 -15.68 -12.69
CA HIS A 22 1.33 -17.14 -12.72
C HIS A 22 2.30 -17.79 -11.74
N LEU A 23 1.84 -17.97 -10.50
CA LEU A 23 2.59 -18.61 -9.42
C LEU A 23 2.06 -20.03 -9.13
N SER A 24 2.85 -20.82 -8.42
CA SER A 24 2.47 -22.18 -8.04
C SER A 24 1.67 -22.21 -6.73
N LYS A 25 0.99 -23.34 -6.53
CA LYS A 25 0.32 -23.73 -5.28
C LYS A 25 1.02 -24.91 -4.62
N GLU A 26 1.93 -25.56 -5.34
CA GLU A 26 2.64 -26.74 -4.88
C GLU A 26 3.94 -26.30 -4.21
N LYS A 27 4.19 -26.83 -3.01
CA LYS A 27 5.47 -26.59 -2.35
C LYS A 27 6.54 -27.46 -3.03
N GLU A 28 7.76 -26.91 -3.11
CA GLU A 28 8.96 -27.63 -3.57
C GLU A 28 9.00 -27.96 -5.08
N ASP A 29 8.17 -27.32 -5.89
CA ASP A 29 8.19 -27.44 -7.36
C ASP A 29 9.18 -26.48 -8.05
N PHE A 30 10.06 -25.84 -7.27
CA PHE A 30 11.03 -24.82 -7.70
C PHE A 30 10.40 -23.57 -8.33
N ARG A 31 9.10 -23.33 -8.15
CA ARG A 31 8.41 -22.11 -8.58
C ARG A 31 8.06 -21.25 -7.36
N ALA A 32 7.95 -19.95 -7.58
CA ALA A 32 7.43 -19.05 -6.56
C ALA A 32 5.94 -19.35 -6.30
N ASN A 33 5.55 -19.36 -5.03
CA ASN A 33 4.21 -19.72 -4.59
C ASN A 33 3.35 -18.50 -4.29
N TYR A 34 2.04 -18.69 -4.44
CA TYR A 34 1.07 -17.81 -3.80
C TYR A 34 1.16 -17.95 -2.27
N VAL A 35 0.72 -16.90 -1.58
CA VAL A 35 0.52 -16.93 -0.13
C VAL A 35 -0.98 -17.06 0.15
N SER A 36 -1.35 -18.01 1.01
CA SER A 36 -2.73 -18.20 1.46
C SER A 36 -3.12 -17.17 2.52
N ASP A 37 -4.40 -16.82 2.59
CA ASP A 37 -4.96 -15.98 3.67
C ASP A 37 -4.97 -16.68 5.03
N THR A 38 -4.68 -17.99 5.04
CA THR A 38 -4.49 -18.78 6.26
C THR A 38 -3.02 -18.90 6.68
N GLU A 39 -2.08 -18.25 5.98
CA GLU A 39 -0.67 -18.21 6.37
C GLU A 39 -0.38 -16.98 7.23
N PHE A 40 0.13 -17.23 8.43
CA PHE A 40 0.46 -16.21 9.41
C PHE A 40 1.88 -16.36 9.92
N VAL A 41 2.44 -15.27 10.44
CA VAL A 41 3.70 -15.23 11.17
C VAL A 41 3.39 -14.92 12.63
N ARG A 42 4.03 -15.62 13.57
CA ARG A 42 3.87 -15.33 14.99
C ARG A 42 4.48 -13.97 15.33
N TYR A 43 3.76 -13.15 16.09
CA TYR A 43 4.25 -11.86 16.58
C TYR A 43 5.30 -12.07 17.69
N ASN A 44 4.99 -12.90 18.68
CA ASN A 44 5.92 -13.35 19.71
C ASN A 44 6.41 -14.76 19.39
N ILE A 45 7.74 -14.93 19.32
CA ILE A 45 8.40 -16.22 19.08
C ILE A 45 8.87 -16.89 20.37
N ASP A 46 8.89 -16.15 21.48
CA ASP A 46 9.28 -16.68 22.78
C ASP A 46 8.14 -17.52 23.38
N VAL A 47 8.51 -18.59 24.09
CA VAL A 47 7.58 -19.50 24.75
C VAL A 47 7.82 -19.44 26.26
N ASP A 48 6.83 -19.00 27.01
CA ASP A 48 6.80 -18.99 28.48
C ASP A 48 5.41 -19.38 29.02
N GLU A 49 5.31 -19.63 30.32
CA GLU A 49 4.05 -20.07 30.99
C GLU A 49 2.89 -19.08 30.78
N GLU A 50 3.17 -17.78 30.60
CA GLU A 50 2.17 -16.72 30.36
C GLU A 50 1.69 -16.74 28.88
N THR A 51 2.56 -17.13 27.95
CA THR A 51 2.29 -17.24 26.52
C THR A 51 1.47 -18.50 26.19
N GLU A 52 1.72 -19.64 26.86
CA GLU A 52 0.91 -20.86 26.69
C GLU A 52 -0.57 -20.64 27.08
N LEU A 53 -0.83 -19.87 28.15
CA LEU A 53 -2.18 -19.50 28.58
C LEU A 53 -2.91 -18.62 27.55
N ASN A 54 -2.18 -17.77 26.83
CA ASN A 54 -2.72 -16.92 25.76
C ASN A 54 -2.88 -17.66 24.43
N GLU A 55 -2.06 -18.67 24.15
CA GLU A 55 -2.14 -19.53 22.95
C GLU A 55 -3.37 -20.47 22.99
N ALA A 56 -3.78 -20.94 24.17
CA ALA A 56 -4.98 -21.75 24.35
C ALA A 56 -6.30 -21.02 23.94
N GLY A 57 -6.24 -19.70 23.74
CA GLY A 57 -7.36 -18.84 23.36
C GLY A 57 -7.48 -18.50 21.87
N GLY A 58 -6.70 -19.11 20.96
CA GLY A 58 -6.87 -18.94 19.50
C GLY A 58 -6.88 -17.47 19.04
N CYS A 59 -6.17 -16.61 19.76
CA CYS A 59 -6.40 -15.18 19.69
C CYS A 59 -5.62 -14.56 18.53
N SER A 60 -6.29 -13.80 17.67
CA SER A 60 -5.72 -12.93 16.62
C SER A 60 -4.62 -11.97 17.14
N LYS A 61 -4.45 -11.89 18.46
CA LYS A 61 -3.48 -11.07 19.19
C LYS A 61 -2.01 -11.46 19.01
N ASN A 62 -1.69 -12.65 18.52
CA ASN A 62 -0.29 -13.12 18.38
C ASN A 62 0.09 -13.57 16.96
N ILE A 63 -0.77 -13.31 15.96
CA ILE A 63 -0.53 -13.70 14.57
C ILE A 63 -0.62 -12.49 13.65
N ILE A 64 0.33 -12.37 12.73
CA ILE A 64 0.38 -11.32 11.72
C ILE A 64 0.14 -11.97 10.36
N GLN A 65 -0.75 -11.39 9.56
CA GLN A 65 -1.03 -11.88 8.22
C GLN A 65 0.23 -11.82 7.35
N LYS A 66 0.55 -12.92 6.66
CA LYS A 66 1.73 -12.97 5.79
C LYS A 66 1.46 -12.21 4.48
N ALA A 67 2.26 -11.18 4.21
CA ALA A 67 2.24 -10.48 2.94
C ALA A 67 2.72 -11.38 1.79
N GLY A 68 2.11 -11.22 0.62
CA GLY A 68 2.53 -11.93 -0.58
C GLY A 68 1.46 -11.96 -1.67
N PRO A 69 1.81 -12.41 -2.87
CA PRO A 69 0.89 -12.50 -3.98
C PRO A 69 -0.26 -13.47 -3.66
N ARG A 70 -1.50 -13.03 -3.90
CA ARG A 70 -2.71 -13.86 -3.80
C ARG A 70 -3.11 -14.36 -5.18
N GLU A 71 -3.73 -15.55 -5.23
CA GLU A 71 -4.30 -16.09 -6.46
C GLU A 71 -5.49 -15.26 -6.94
N TYR A 72 -6.31 -14.78 -5.99
CA TYR A 72 -7.43 -13.89 -6.28
C TYR A 72 -7.16 -12.51 -5.70
N ILE A 73 -7.48 -11.49 -6.48
CA ILE A 73 -7.32 -10.08 -6.14
C ILE A 73 -8.67 -9.36 -6.21
N TYR A 74 -8.76 -8.22 -5.52
CA TYR A 74 -9.97 -7.41 -5.47
C TYR A 74 -10.17 -6.62 -6.77
N PHE A 75 -9.15 -5.87 -7.19
CA PHE A 75 -9.23 -5.02 -8.36
C PHE A 75 -8.94 -5.80 -9.65
N ASN A 76 -9.70 -5.51 -10.71
CA ASN A 76 -9.30 -5.86 -12.06
C ASN A 76 -8.18 -4.92 -12.52
N PRO A 77 -6.97 -5.42 -12.85
CA PRO A 77 -5.83 -4.56 -13.18
C PRO A 77 -6.09 -3.60 -14.35
N LYS A 78 -6.96 -3.96 -15.30
CA LYS A 78 -7.35 -3.08 -16.43
C LYS A 78 -8.12 -1.84 -15.99
N HIS A 79 -8.75 -1.88 -14.82
CA HIS A 79 -9.55 -0.79 -14.25
C HIS A 79 -8.84 -0.09 -13.10
N VAL A 80 -7.62 -0.50 -12.72
CA VAL A 80 -6.83 0.20 -11.72
C VAL A 80 -6.39 1.56 -12.27
N ASN A 81 -6.40 2.55 -11.38
CA ASN A 81 -5.76 3.84 -11.55
C ASN A 81 -5.03 4.14 -10.25
N ALA A 82 -3.73 3.90 -10.26
CA ALA A 82 -2.89 3.94 -9.08
C ALA A 82 -2.27 5.33 -8.89
N GLY A 83 -2.32 5.88 -7.68
CA GLY A 83 -1.57 7.04 -7.24
C GLY A 83 -0.37 6.61 -6.39
N ILE A 84 0.76 7.31 -6.50
CA ILE A 84 1.91 7.17 -5.62
C ILE A 84 2.28 8.56 -5.12
N CYS A 85 2.40 8.70 -3.81
CA CYS A 85 2.74 9.97 -3.15
C CYS A 85 3.88 9.74 -2.15
N THR A 86 4.88 10.62 -2.13
CA THR A 86 5.97 10.56 -1.15
C THR A 86 5.92 11.77 -0.23
N CYS A 87 5.82 11.54 1.08
CA CYS A 87 5.61 12.56 2.10
C CYS A 87 6.71 12.53 3.18
N GLY A 88 6.88 13.66 3.87
CA GLY A 88 7.77 13.77 5.03
C GLY A 88 9.22 14.10 4.69
N GLY A 89 10.13 13.64 5.54
CA GLY A 89 11.57 13.83 5.36
C GLY A 89 12.14 12.93 4.26
N LEU A 90 13.28 13.30 3.69
CA LEU A 90 14.00 12.45 2.76
C LEU A 90 14.67 11.28 3.49
N CYS A 91 14.59 10.11 2.90
CA CYS A 91 15.26 8.88 3.35
C CYS A 91 15.86 8.19 2.11
N PRO A 92 17.06 7.58 2.22
CA PRO A 92 17.57 6.72 1.16
C PRO A 92 16.55 5.61 0.81
N GLY A 93 16.33 5.36 -0.48
CA GLY A 93 15.43 4.31 -0.96
C GLY A 93 14.03 4.75 -1.38
N ILE A 94 13.64 6.03 -1.21
CA ILE A 94 12.30 6.50 -1.65
C ILE A 94 12.11 6.27 -3.16
N ASN A 95 13.14 6.56 -3.96
CA ASN A 95 13.10 6.33 -5.41
C ASN A 95 13.03 4.84 -5.76
N ASP A 96 13.70 3.97 -5.00
CA ASP A 96 13.61 2.52 -5.16
C ASP A 96 12.19 2.02 -4.91
N VAL A 97 11.51 2.53 -3.88
CA VAL A 97 10.10 2.19 -3.59
C VAL A 97 9.19 2.61 -4.74
N VAL A 98 9.27 3.88 -5.18
CA VAL A 98 8.47 4.38 -6.31
C VAL A 98 8.71 3.52 -7.56
N ARG A 99 9.97 3.25 -7.89
CA ARG A 99 10.34 2.42 -9.03
C ARG A 99 9.81 0.99 -8.92
N ALA A 100 9.93 0.37 -7.75
CA ALA A 100 9.48 -0.99 -7.51
C ALA A 100 7.95 -1.11 -7.65
N ILE A 101 7.19 -0.17 -7.08
CA ILE A 101 5.72 -0.12 -7.21
C ILE A 101 5.34 0.00 -8.68
N VAL A 102 5.89 0.99 -9.40
CA VAL A 102 5.59 1.21 -10.83
C VAL A 102 5.89 -0.03 -11.67
N ARG A 103 7.08 -0.62 -11.51
CA ARG A 103 7.47 -1.82 -12.25
C ARG A 103 6.61 -3.03 -11.89
N CYS A 104 6.22 -3.19 -10.63
CA CYS A 104 5.35 -4.28 -10.21
C CYS A 104 3.96 -4.15 -10.84
N LEU A 105 3.32 -2.99 -10.66
CA LEU A 105 2.01 -2.69 -11.23
C LEU A 105 2.00 -2.86 -12.75
N TYR A 106 3.00 -2.31 -13.43
CA TYR A 106 3.05 -2.29 -14.89
C TYR A 106 3.42 -3.67 -15.48
N ASN A 107 4.50 -4.30 -14.99
CA ASN A 107 5.04 -5.51 -15.61
C ASN A 107 4.38 -6.79 -15.11
N ARG A 108 4.02 -6.87 -13.82
CA ARG A 108 3.43 -8.08 -13.23
C ARG A 108 1.91 -8.06 -13.28
N TYR A 109 1.30 -6.91 -12.98
CA TYR A 109 -0.15 -6.79 -12.92
C TYR A 109 -0.78 -6.21 -14.20
N GLY A 110 0.02 -5.62 -15.10
CA GLY A 110 -0.47 -5.06 -16.36
C GLY A 110 -1.23 -3.74 -16.21
N VAL A 111 -1.12 -3.06 -15.06
CA VAL A 111 -1.73 -1.75 -14.81
C VAL A 111 -1.06 -0.69 -15.67
N ARG A 112 -1.86 0.12 -16.38
CA ARG A 112 -1.34 1.14 -17.32
C ARG A 112 -1.58 2.58 -16.87
N ARG A 113 -2.43 2.80 -15.86
CA ARG A 113 -2.70 4.13 -15.30
C ARG A 113 -2.06 4.20 -13.92
N ILE A 114 -0.87 4.79 -13.87
CA ILE A 114 -0.08 4.96 -12.64
C ILE A 114 0.36 6.42 -12.63
N ARG A 115 0.06 7.14 -11.55
CA ARG A 115 0.31 8.57 -11.42
C ARG A 115 1.13 8.87 -10.18
N GLY A 116 2.11 9.73 -10.32
CA GLY A 116 2.87 10.31 -9.22
C GLY A 116 2.26 11.62 -8.76
N VAL A 117 1.84 11.68 -7.51
CA VAL A 117 1.40 12.91 -6.83
C VAL A 117 2.64 13.61 -6.29
N ARG A 118 2.85 14.85 -6.71
CA ARG A 118 4.09 15.57 -6.43
C ARG A 118 4.05 16.25 -5.08
N PHE A 119 5.19 16.31 -4.40
CA PHE A 119 5.38 17.05 -3.15
C PHE A 119 4.40 16.65 -2.03
N GLY A 120 4.20 15.35 -1.82
CA GLY A 120 3.41 14.84 -0.70
C GLY A 120 1.92 15.21 -0.79
N PHE A 121 1.25 15.35 0.36
CA PHE A 121 -0.18 15.69 0.40
C PHE A 121 -0.52 17.01 -0.31
N LYS A 122 0.43 17.96 -0.38
CA LYS A 122 0.25 19.22 -1.11
C LYS A 122 -0.05 19.02 -2.60
N GLY A 123 0.36 17.90 -3.19
CA GLY A 123 0.04 17.57 -4.57
C GLY A 123 -1.43 17.29 -4.84
N PHE A 124 -2.26 17.11 -3.79
CA PHE A 124 -3.70 16.98 -3.94
C PHE A 124 -4.43 18.33 -3.95
N PHE A 125 -3.80 19.42 -3.49
CA PHE A 125 -4.50 20.70 -3.35
C PHE A 125 -4.24 21.63 -4.54
N PRO A 126 -5.30 22.05 -5.27
CA PRO A 126 -5.16 22.84 -6.49
C PRO A 126 -4.38 24.15 -6.32
N GLU A 127 -4.43 24.77 -5.14
CA GLU A 127 -3.74 26.04 -4.86
C GLU A 127 -2.21 25.95 -4.92
N TYR A 128 -1.62 24.74 -4.82
CA TYR A 128 -0.18 24.56 -5.03
C TYR A 128 0.19 24.37 -6.51
N GLY A 129 -0.79 24.14 -7.40
CA GLY A 129 -0.57 24.05 -8.84
C GLY A 129 0.36 22.91 -9.27
N PHE A 130 0.37 21.80 -8.53
CA PHE A 130 1.19 20.64 -8.86
C PHE A 130 0.41 19.62 -9.69
N ASP A 131 0.73 19.52 -10.98
CA ASP A 131 0.17 18.46 -11.83
C ASP A 131 0.74 17.08 -11.45
N THR A 132 -0.08 16.04 -11.62
CA THR A 132 0.37 14.64 -11.50
C THR A 132 1.28 14.26 -12.65
N ILE A 133 2.22 13.34 -12.40
CA ILE A 133 3.11 12.79 -13.43
C ILE A 133 2.63 11.39 -13.81
N ASP A 134 2.42 11.11 -15.10
CA ASP A 134 2.16 9.74 -15.55
C ASP A 134 3.44 8.90 -15.44
N LEU A 135 3.39 7.86 -14.62
CA LEU A 135 4.52 6.98 -14.33
C LEU A 135 4.47 5.73 -15.21
N ASN A 136 5.63 5.39 -15.77
CA ASN A 136 5.84 4.16 -16.52
C ASN A 136 7.26 3.62 -16.25
N PRO A 137 7.57 2.35 -16.58
CA PRO A 137 8.87 1.74 -16.29
C PRO A 137 10.06 2.50 -16.86
N ASP A 138 9.92 3.14 -18.02
CA ASP A 138 10.99 3.88 -18.68
C ASP A 138 11.31 5.17 -17.92
N LEU A 139 10.28 5.91 -17.50
CA LEU A 139 10.43 7.15 -16.73
C LEU A 139 11.10 6.90 -15.37
N VAL A 140 10.78 5.77 -14.72
CA VAL A 140 11.33 5.44 -13.39
C VAL A 140 12.59 4.57 -13.46
N ASP A 141 13.16 4.32 -14.64
CA ASP A 141 14.18 3.27 -14.74
C ASP A 141 15.43 3.60 -13.91
N ASP A 142 15.86 4.85 -13.97
CA ASP A 142 17.12 5.30 -13.37
C ASP A 142 16.98 6.10 -12.08
N ILE A 143 15.76 6.37 -11.61
CA ILE A 143 15.54 7.21 -10.41
C ILE A 143 16.17 6.60 -9.15
N HIS A 144 16.31 5.28 -9.08
CA HIS A 144 16.97 4.58 -7.97
C HIS A 144 18.47 4.90 -7.85
N LYS A 145 19.09 5.42 -8.91
CA LYS A 145 20.52 5.82 -8.92
C LYS A 145 20.73 7.18 -8.26
N THR A 146 19.67 7.93 -7.99
CA THR A 146 19.74 9.29 -7.42
C THR A 146 19.12 9.33 -6.03
N GLY A 147 19.73 10.14 -5.15
CA GLY A 147 19.17 10.44 -3.84
C GLY A 147 17.98 11.40 -3.92
N GLY A 148 17.26 11.53 -2.80
CA GLY A 148 16.08 12.40 -2.70
C GLY A 148 14.78 11.69 -3.09
N SER A 149 13.83 12.44 -3.62
CA SER A 149 12.55 11.92 -4.14
C SER A 149 12.28 12.51 -5.53
N PHE A 150 12.10 11.64 -6.52
CA PHE A 150 11.71 12.01 -7.89
C PHE A 150 10.37 12.76 -7.94
N LEU A 151 9.42 12.36 -7.09
CA LEU A 151 8.13 13.04 -6.98
C LEU A 151 8.19 14.32 -6.14
N GLY A 152 9.32 14.57 -5.47
CA GLY A 152 9.42 15.57 -4.41
C GLY A 152 8.67 15.15 -3.15
N THR A 153 8.98 15.80 -2.03
CA THR A 153 8.32 15.53 -0.75
C THR A 153 7.91 16.84 -0.08
N SER A 154 6.92 16.78 0.79
CA SER A 154 6.56 17.89 1.67
C SER A 154 6.09 17.38 3.03
N ARG A 155 6.08 18.27 4.03
CA ARG A 155 5.50 18.01 5.36
C ARG A 155 4.14 18.71 5.47
N GLY A 156 3.24 18.12 6.24
CA GLY A 156 1.90 18.65 6.53
C GLY A 156 0.88 18.39 5.44
N GLY A 157 -0.37 18.80 5.68
CA GLY A 157 -1.49 18.67 4.74
C GLY A 157 -2.30 17.38 4.88
N GLY A 158 -1.81 16.39 5.64
CA GLY A 158 -2.57 15.14 5.88
C GLY A 158 -3.87 15.35 6.66
N ASP A 159 -3.97 16.46 7.39
CA ASP A 159 -5.14 16.90 8.16
C ASP A 159 -6.30 17.40 7.28
N ARG A 160 -6.05 17.70 6.00
CA ARG A 160 -7.06 18.13 5.04
C ARG A 160 -7.68 16.94 4.31
N VAL A 161 -8.20 16.01 5.10
CA VAL A 161 -8.65 14.69 4.66
C VAL A 161 -9.72 14.78 3.57
N THR A 162 -10.72 15.67 3.74
CA THR A 162 -11.80 15.85 2.76
C THR A 162 -11.28 16.27 1.40
N ASP A 163 -10.35 17.22 1.37
CA ASP A 163 -9.77 17.74 0.13
C ASP A 163 -8.93 16.67 -0.58
N ILE A 164 -8.22 15.83 0.19
CA ILE A 164 -7.46 14.69 -0.35
C ILE A 164 -8.42 13.68 -1.00
N VAL A 165 -9.51 13.31 -0.32
CA VAL A 165 -10.48 12.34 -0.85
C VAL A 165 -11.23 12.91 -2.06
N ASP A 166 -11.59 14.19 -2.05
CA ASP A 166 -12.18 14.87 -3.21
C ASP A 166 -11.23 14.81 -4.43
N ALA A 167 -9.93 15.02 -4.21
CA ALA A 167 -8.92 14.93 -5.26
C ALA A 167 -8.73 13.47 -5.75
N ILE A 168 -8.76 12.48 -4.86
CA ILE A 168 -8.74 11.05 -5.21
C ILE A 168 -9.92 10.71 -6.15
N GLU A 169 -11.13 11.17 -5.82
CA GLU A 169 -12.32 10.98 -6.64
C GLU A 169 -12.22 11.72 -7.99
N ALA A 170 -11.80 12.99 -7.98
CA ALA A 170 -11.63 13.80 -9.19
C ALA A 170 -10.59 13.21 -10.15
N LEU A 171 -9.51 12.63 -9.61
CA LEU A 171 -8.49 11.92 -10.37
C LEU A 171 -8.90 10.49 -10.73
N ASN A 172 -10.04 10.00 -10.23
CA ASN A 172 -10.55 8.65 -10.40
C ASN A 172 -9.52 7.59 -9.98
N MET A 173 -8.83 7.82 -8.86
CA MET A 173 -7.88 6.88 -8.28
C MET A 173 -8.60 5.85 -7.43
N ASN A 174 -8.23 4.58 -7.56
CA ASN A 174 -8.79 3.49 -6.75
C ASN A 174 -7.73 2.71 -5.96
N MET A 175 -6.48 3.13 -6.06
CA MET A 175 -5.36 2.60 -5.29
C MET A 175 -4.39 3.74 -5.05
N LEU A 176 -4.03 4.03 -3.81
CA LEU A 176 -3.10 5.09 -3.45
C LEU A 176 -2.02 4.55 -2.53
N PHE A 177 -0.77 4.64 -2.96
CA PHE A 177 0.41 4.33 -2.18
C PHE A 177 0.96 5.61 -1.55
N ILE A 178 0.97 5.69 -0.22
CA ILE A 178 1.42 6.85 0.54
C ILE A 178 2.71 6.49 1.27
N VAL A 179 3.85 6.85 0.67
CA VAL A 179 5.17 6.54 1.19
C VAL A 179 5.62 7.63 2.16
N GLY A 180 5.77 7.29 3.44
CA GLY A 180 6.30 8.21 4.45
C GLY A 180 6.37 7.58 5.85
N GLY A 181 6.78 8.39 6.83
CA GLY A 181 6.91 7.97 8.23
C GLY A 181 5.60 8.05 9.02
N ASP A 182 5.67 7.87 10.34
CA ASP A 182 4.52 7.81 11.25
C ASP A 182 3.47 8.93 11.05
N GLY A 183 3.89 10.20 10.99
CA GLY A 183 2.97 11.31 10.75
C GLY A 183 2.27 11.27 9.39
N THR A 184 2.92 10.69 8.37
CA THR A 184 2.30 10.43 7.07
C THR A 184 1.29 9.30 7.15
N GLN A 185 1.63 8.22 7.86
CA GLN A 185 0.75 7.07 8.00
C GLN A 185 -0.50 7.36 8.85
N ARG A 186 -0.41 8.27 9.82
CA ARG A 186 -1.59 8.81 10.51
C ARG A 186 -2.55 9.52 9.53
N GLY A 187 -2.02 10.39 8.68
CA GLY A 187 -2.83 11.02 7.62
C GLY A 187 -3.38 10.00 6.62
N ALA A 188 -2.61 8.96 6.27
CA ALA A 188 -3.08 7.88 5.41
C ALA A 188 -4.26 7.12 6.03
N LEU A 189 -4.21 6.86 7.35
CA LEU A 189 -5.30 6.24 8.10
C LEU A 189 -6.55 7.13 8.08
N GLU A 190 -6.44 8.42 8.39
CA GLU A 190 -7.58 9.34 8.36
C GLU A 190 -8.20 9.44 6.94
N VAL A 191 -7.38 9.41 5.89
CA VAL A 191 -7.83 9.32 4.49
C VAL A 191 -8.56 8.00 4.21
N ALA A 192 -8.05 6.87 4.72
CA ALA A 192 -8.70 5.58 4.56
C ALA A 192 -10.08 5.53 5.26
N GLU A 193 -10.18 6.07 6.47
CA GLU A 193 -11.43 6.17 7.23
C GLU A 193 -12.47 7.03 6.51
N GLU A 194 -12.07 8.18 5.94
CA GLU A 194 -12.99 9.03 5.18
C GLU A 194 -13.41 8.39 3.84
N VAL A 195 -12.50 7.67 3.16
CA VAL A 195 -12.81 6.85 1.98
C VAL A 195 -13.88 5.80 2.31
N GLU A 196 -13.72 5.10 3.43
CA GLU A 196 -14.68 4.09 3.91
C GLU A 196 -16.02 4.72 4.25
N LYS A 197 -16.01 5.84 4.98
CA LYS A 197 -17.22 6.59 5.36
C LYS A 197 -18.01 7.08 4.14
N ARG A 198 -17.34 7.41 3.03
CA ARG A 198 -17.98 7.75 1.75
C ARG A 198 -18.39 6.53 0.92
N GLY A 199 -18.10 5.32 1.38
CA GLY A 199 -18.41 4.07 0.68
C GLY A 199 -17.58 3.86 -0.59
N LEU A 200 -16.46 4.58 -0.73
CA LEU A 200 -15.61 4.52 -1.90
C LEU A 200 -14.78 3.23 -1.90
N LYS A 201 -14.59 2.64 -3.08
CA LYS A 201 -13.76 1.44 -3.25
C LYS A 201 -12.34 1.80 -3.67
N VAL A 202 -11.65 2.49 -2.75
CA VAL A 202 -10.26 2.94 -2.92
C VAL A 202 -9.40 2.25 -1.87
N SER A 203 -8.29 1.64 -2.28
CA SER A 203 -7.29 1.12 -1.35
C SER A 203 -6.27 2.20 -1.01
N ILE A 204 -6.07 2.47 0.27
CA ILE A 204 -4.99 3.33 0.78
C ILE A 204 -3.94 2.41 1.40
N VAL A 205 -2.70 2.50 0.93
CA VAL A 205 -1.59 1.61 1.34
C VAL A 205 -0.39 2.45 1.76
N GLY A 206 0.13 2.18 2.95
CA GLY A 206 1.29 2.85 3.57
C GLY A 206 2.64 2.21 3.27
#